data_AF-A0A834CFB3-F1
#
_entry.id   AF-A0A834CFB3-F1
#
_cell.length_a   1.000
_cell.length_b   1.000
_cell.length_c   1.000
_cell.angle_alpha   90.00
_cell.angle_beta   90.00
_cell.angle_gamma   90.00
#
_symmetry.space_group_name_H-M   'P 1'
#
loop_
_entity.id
_entity.type
_entity.pdbx_description
1 polymer ?
#
loop_
_entity_poly.entity_id
_entity_poly.type
_entity_poly.pdbx_seq_one_letter_code
_entity_poly.pdbx_strand_id
1 'polypeptide(L)'
;MTKKSASLTEKGIKLVQEGQYAQAVSMFTEAIKCDPKDYRFFGNRSYCYYCLELYPQALADAERSIQLAPDWPKGYFRKGSALMGLKHYSEAEKAMEQVLKLDEDCEEAENDLFNCKLLQLMELGFEETHSVRLLESFTTVQAVLASCSDAAKAGSQDPSIVQPGSPCPSLWVGNVTTELTEKHLRDLFKIYGEIESIRVLHERFCAFVNFRNANMAARAMEKLNGHCIENTRLVVRYPDRRAQRILPVPLKSVPVSQQAGAAVGPRRRGPVNGDECYFWRTTGCHFGDKCRYKHIPDQKGKDRKPWQP
;
A
#
# COMPACT_ATOMS: atom_id res chain seq x y z
N MET A 1 35.79 11.15 21.82
CA MET A 1 34.68 11.69 22.63
C MET A 1 35.15 12.84 23.52
N THR A 2 34.63 14.05 23.31
CA THR A 2 34.93 15.22 24.15
C THR A 2 33.93 15.31 25.31
N LYS A 3 34.27 16.00 26.43
CA LYS A 3 33.32 16.22 27.54
C LYS A 3 32.00 16.85 27.07
N LYS A 4 32.07 17.72 26.05
CA LYS A 4 30.91 18.37 25.42
C LYS A 4 30.04 17.37 24.65
N SER A 5 30.64 16.50 23.83
CA SER A 5 29.87 15.51 23.07
C SER A 5 29.18 14.49 23.97
N ALA A 6 29.82 14.08 25.07
CA ALA A 6 29.21 13.21 26.08
C ALA A 6 27.96 13.86 26.73
N SER A 7 28.05 15.11 27.18
CA SER A 7 26.91 15.81 27.78
C SER A 7 25.75 16.01 26.80
N LEU A 8 26.04 16.33 25.54
CA LEU A 8 25.02 16.44 24.49
C LEU A 8 24.32 15.10 24.23
N THR A 9 25.06 14.00 24.28
CA THR A 9 24.52 12.66 24.08
C THR A 9 23.58 12.26 25.22
N GLU A 10 23.97 12.49 26.47
CA GLU A 10 23.14 12.22 27.64
C GLU A 10 21.82 13.00 27.59
N LYS A 11 21.89 14.29 27.26
CA LYS A 11 20.70 15.12 27.04
C LYS A 11 19.83 14.59 25.89
N GLY A 12 20.45 14.20 24.78
CA GLY A 12 19.74 13.63 23.63
C GLY A 12 19.01 12.32 24.00
N ILE A 13 19.65 11.44 24.76
CA ILE A 13 19.04 10.18 25.23
C ILE A 13 17.86 10.46 26.16
N LYS A 14 18.01 11.42 27.08
CA LYS A 14 16.91 11.83 27.96
C LYS A 14 15.70 12.36 27.17
N LEU A 15 15.93 13.22 26.17
CA LEU A 15 14.87 13.72 25.30
C LEU A 15 14.19 12.60 24.51
N VAL A 16 14.93 11.57 24.10
CA VAL A 16 14.37 10.37 23.46
C VAL A 16 13.44 9.62 24.42
N GLN A 17 13.83 9.44 25.68
CA GLN A 17 12.99 8.80 26.71
C GLN A 17 11.71 9.60 26.99
N GLU A 18 11.77 10.93 26.85
CA GLU A 18 10.63 11.84 26.97
C GLU A 18 9.79 11.95 25.68
N GLY A 19 10.14 11.23 24.61
CA GLY A 19 9.46 11.29 23.31
C GLY A 19 9.70 12.59 22.51
N GLN A 20 10.64 13.44 22.94
CA GLN A 20 10.97 14.72 22.32
C GLN A 20 12.01 14.56 21.18
N TYR A 21 11.65 13.78 20.16
CA TYR A 21 12.58 13.36 19.10
C TYR A 21 13.21 14.51 18.32
N ALA A 22 12.45 15.57 18.00
CA ALA A 22 12.99 16.72 17.25
C ALA A 22 14.08 17.48 18.02
N GLN A 23 13.94 17.60 19.34
CA GLN A 23 14.96 18.20 20.19
C GLN A 23 16.17 17.27 20.33
N ALA A 24 15.94 15.96 20.45
CA ALA A 24 17.01 14.97 20.46
C ALA A 24 17.85 15.00 19.17
N VAL A 25 17.21 15.15 18.00
CA VAL A 25 17.91 15.35 16.71
C VAL A 25 18.86 16.55 16.78
N SER A 26 18.43 17.64 17.41
CA SER A 26 19.25 18.84 17.55
C SER A 26 20.47 18.57 18.44
N MET A 27 20.29 17.85 19.56
CA MET A 27 21.38 17.46 20.45
C MET A 27 22.40 16.53 19.77
N PHE A 28 21.94 15.50 19.05
CA PHE A 28 22.83 14.60 18.31
C PHE A 28 23.53 15.29 17.14
N THR A 29 22.88 16.26 16.49
CA THR A 29 23.51 17.07 15.43
C THR A 29 24.67 17.91 15.99
N GLU A 30 24.49 18.53 17.16
CA GLU A 30 25.59 19.22 17.84
C GLU A 30 26.68 18.26 18.34
N ALA A 31 26.30 17.05 18.79
CA ALA A 31 27.27 16.03 19.19
C ALA A 31 28.14 15.58 18.00
N ILE A 32 27.55 15.41 16.81
CA ILE A 32 28.26 15.07 15.56
C ILE A 32 29.26 16.17 15.18
N LYS A 33 28.92 17.45 15.34
CA LYS A 33 29.86 18.56 15.10
C LYS A 33 31.07 18.49 16.04
N CYS A 34 30.87 18.01 17.27
CA CYS A 34 31.94 17.90 18.26
C CYS A 34 32.83 16.67 18.05
N ASP A 35 32.28 15.55 17.59
CA ASP A 35 33.01 14.32 17.29
C ASP A 35 32.35 13.56 16.11
N PRO A 36 32.74 13.88 14.87
CA PRO A 36 32.08 13.36 13.66
C PRO A 36 32.43 11.91 13.33
N LYS A 37 33.34 11.28 14.09
CA LYS A 37 33.75 9.89 13.92
C LYS A 37 32.98 8.94 14.82
N ASP A 38 32.22 9.46 15.79
CA ASP A 38 31.41 8.63 16.67
C ASP A 38 30.12 8.17 15.97
N TYR A 39 30.13 6.93 15.52
CA TYR A 39 29.03 6.29 14.79
C TYR A 39 27.70 6.26 15.59
N ARG A 40 27.77 6.29 16.93
CA ARG A 40 26.60 6.17 17.80
C ARG A 40 25.68 7.38 17.68
N PHE A 41 26.23 8.56 17.39
CA PHE A 41 25.40 9.76 17.21
C PHE A 41 24.53 9.67 15.96
N PHE A 42 25.07 9.13 14.88
CA PHE A 42 24.31 8.86 13.66
C PHE A 42 23.24 7.80 13.92
N GLY A 43 23.56 6.71 14.62
CA GLY A 43 22.58 5.67 14.98
C GLY A 43 21.44 6.20 15.87
N ASN A 44 21.75 7.05 16.85
CA ASN A 44 20.74 7.65 17.72
C ASN A 44 19.89 8.69 16.99
N ARG A 45 20.50 9.52 16.13
CA ARG A 45 19.76 10.51 15.33
C ARG A 45 18.89 9.83 14.26
N SER A 46 19.38 8.75 13.67
CA SER A 46 18.60 7.87 12.77
C SER A 46 17.33 7.37 13.44
N TYR A 47 17.42 6.88 14.68
CA TYR A 47 16.26 6.48 15.46
C TYR A 47 15.26 7.62 15.65
N CYS A 48 15.73 8.81 16.02
CA CYS A 48 14.86 9.96 16.15
C CYS A 48 14.17 10.33 14.84
N TYR A 49 14.87 10.26 13.70
CA TYR A 49 14.27 10.47 12.39
C TYR A 49 13.22 9.40 12.05
N TYR A 50 13.47 8.14 12.40
CA TYR A 50 12.48 7.07 12.25
C TYR A 50 11.20 7.36 13.05
N CYS A 51 11.33 7.75 14.33
CA CYS A 51 10.18 8.10 15.17
C CYS A 51 9.42 9.35 14.67
N LEU A 52 10.07 10.20 13.86
CA LEU A 52 9.46 11.35 13.21
C LEU A 52 8.94 11.04 11.80
N GLU A 53 8.99 9.77 11.37
CA GLU A 53 8.63 9.28 10.04
C GLU A 53 9.46 9.91 8.90
N LEU A 54 10.63 10.45 9.23
CA LEU A 54 11.62 11.01 8.30
C LEU A 54 12.56 9.90 7.80
N TYR A 55 11.98 8.88 7.17
CA TYR A 55 12.69 7.65 6.81
C TYR A 55 13.91 7.85 5.89
N PRO A 56 13.90 8.74 4.88
CA PRO A 56 15.11 9.00 4.07
C PRO A 56 16.29 9.51 4.90
N GLN A 57 16.04 10.41 5.86
CA GLN A 57 17.06 10.92 6.77
C GLN A 57 17.52 9.84 7.75
N ALA A 58 16.59 9.02 8.25
CA ALA A 58 16.90 7.88 9.11
C ALA A 58 17.84 6.89 8.40
N LEU A 59 17.55 6.58 7.13
CA LEU A 59 18.37 5.69 6.32
C LEU A 59 19.78 6.25 6.10
N ALA A 60 19.89 7.53 5.70
CA ALA A 60 21.18 8.17 5.46
C ALA A 60 22.08 8.15 6.71
N ASP A 61 21.51 8.41 7.90
CA ASP A 61 22.26 8.34 9.15
C ASP A 61 22.60 6.90 9.55
N ALA A 62 21.71 5.94 9.32
CA ALA A 62 22.00 4.53 9.59
C ALA A 62 23.17 4.04 8.72
N GLU A 63 23.17 4.38 7.43
CA GLU A 63 24.27 4.05 6.52
C GLU A 63 25.57 4.73 6.91
N ARG A 64 25.51 5.99 7.37
CA ARG A 64 26.70 6.67 7.88
C ARG A 64 27.23 6.01 9.15
N SER A 65 26.36 5.54 10.03
CA SER A 65 26.73 4.80 11.24
C SER A 65 27.45 3.49 10.87
N ILE A 66 26.89 2.71 9.93
CA ILE A 66 27.48 1.46 9.41
C ILE A 66 28.83 1.71 8.74
N GLN A 67 28.98 2.77 7.94
CA GLN A 67 30.26 3.12 7.31
C GLN A 67 31.38 3.36 8.35
N LEU A 68 31.02 3.90 9.52
CA LEU A 68 31.96 4.21 10.59
C LEU A 68 32.21 3.00 11.50
N ALA A 69 31.22 2.13 11.71
CA ALA A 69 31.30 0.91 12.51
C ALA A 69 30.51 -0.25 11.85
N PRO A 70 31.14 -1.00 10.93
CA PRO A 70 30.50 -2.10 10.21
C PRO A 70 30.18 -3.34 11.06
N ASP A 71 30.72 -3.40 12.27
CA ASP A 71 30.54 -4.48 13.25
C ASP A 71 29.48 -4.14 14.31
N TRP A 72 28.82 -2.97 14.20
CA TRP A 72 27.81 -2.55 15.18
C TRP A 72 26.38 -2.95 14.75
N PRO A 73 25.74 -3.94 15.42
CA PRO A 73 24.45 -4.48 14.97
C PRO A 73 23.34 -3.42 14.89
N LYS A 74 23.31 -2.49 15.85
CA LYS A 74 22.28 -1.44 15.90
C LYS A 74 22.31 -0.53 14.67
N GLY A 75 23.45 -0.36 13.99
CA GLY A 75 23.52 0.39 12.74
C GLY A 75 22.67 -0.26 11.64
N TYR A 76 22.80 -1.57 11.47
CA TYR A 76 21.99 -2.36 10.54
C TYR A 76 20.54 -2.43 10.97
N PHE A 77 20.27 -2.52 12.27
CA PHE A 77 18.91 -2.45 12.81
C PHE A 77 18.22 -1.14 12.38
N ARG A 78 18.88 0.01 12.61
CA ARG A 78 18.36 1.32 12.16
C ARG A 78 18.13 1.39 10.65
N LYS A 79 19.03 0.79 9.86
CA LYS A 79 18.91 0.73 8.40
C LYS A 79 17.65 -0.05 7.99
N GLY A 80 17.42 -1.23 8.58
CA GLY A 80 16.24 -2.04 8.28
C GLY A 80 14.95 -1.34 8.69
N SER A 81 14.87 -0.75 9.88
CA SER A 81 13.67 0.00 10.30
C SER A 81 13.36 1.17 9.35
N ALA A 82 14.39 1.92 8.91
CA ALA A 82 14.21 2.99 7.95
C ALA A 82 13.72 2.48 6.58
N LEU A 83 14.27 1.37 6.08
CA LEU A 83 13.85 0.74 4.83
C LEU A 83 12.42 0.18 4.91
N MET A 84 12.02 -0.37 6.06
CA MET A 84 10.64 -0.78 6.33
C MET A 84 9.67 0.40 6.22
N GLY A 85 10.00 1.55 6.82
CA GLY A 85 9.22 2.78 6.68
C GLY A 85 9.14 3.30 5.24
N LEU A 86 10.19 3.08 4.44
CA LEU A 86 10.22 3.37 3.00
C LEU A 86 9.53 2.30 2.14
N LYS A 87 9.09 1.18 2.73
CA LYS A 87 8.54 0.01 2.04
C LYS A 87 9.53 -0.71 1.11
N HIS A 88 10.82 -0.56 1.35
CA HIS A 88 11.87 -1.28 0.65
C HIS A 88 12.15 -2.62 1.34
N TYR A 89 11.15 -3.50 1.38
CA TYR A 89 11.15 -4.67 2.25
C TYR A 89 12.27 -5.69 1.95
N SER A 90 12.62 -5.88 0.68
CA SER A 90 13.72 -6.78 0.28
C SER A 90 15.09 -6.27 0.75
N GLU A 91 15.29 -4.96 0.79
CA GLU A 91 16.52 -4.38 1.34
C GLU A 91 16.53 -4.40 2.87
N ALA A 92 15.37 -4.22 3.50
CA ALA A 92 15.20 -4.31 4.94
C ALA A 92 15.49 -5.73 5.45
N GLU A 93 15.03 -6.76 4.74
CA GLU A 93 15.32 -8.18 5.02
C GLU A 93 16.83 -8.41 5.13
N LYS A 94 17.60 -7.97 4.13
CA LYS A 94 19.07 -8.10 4.13
C LYS A 94 19.73 -7.36 5.28
N ALA A 95 19.18 -6.22 5.69
CA ALA A 95 19.69 -5.47 6.84
C ALA A 95 19.43 -6.22 8.15
N MET A 96 18.25 -6.82 8.32
CA MET A 96 17.92 -7.62 9.52
C MET A 96 18.72 -8.92 9.57
N GLU A 97 18.93 -9.60 8.44
CA GLU A 97 19.84 -10.75 8.36
C GLU A 97 21.26 -10.38 8.82
N GLN A 98 21.71 -9.16 8.52
CA GLN A 98 23.01 -8.69 8.96
C GLN A 98 23.04 -8.34 10.46
N VAL A 99 21.92 -7.93 11.06
CA VAL A 99 21.82 -7.82 12.51
C VAL A 99 22.01 -9.20 13.14
N LEU A 100 21.25 -10.20 12.70
CA LEU A 100 21.31 -11.56 13.25
C LEU A 100 22.66 -12.26 13.03
N LYS A 101 23.40 -11.89 11.98
CA LYS A 101 24.79 -12.35 11.79
C LYS A 101 25.77 -11.78 12.82
N LEU A 102 25.52 -10.57 13.32
CA LEU A 102 26.38 -9.88 14.29
C LEU A 102 25.91 -10.09 15.73
N ASP A 103 24.62 -10.33 15.93
CA ASP A 103 23.92 -10.49 17.20
C ASP A 103 22.79 -11.52 17.02
N GLU A 104 23.12 -12.80 17.18
CA GLU A 104 22.26 -13.95 16.87
C GLU A 104 21.00 -13.99 17.76
N ASP A 105 21.11 -13.51 19.00
CA ASP A 105 20.03 -13.56 20.00
C ASP A 105 19.11 -12.31 19.97
N CYS A 106 19.15 -11.53 18.89
CA CYS A 106 18.35 -10.31 18.77
C CYS A 106 16.89 -10.62 18.36
N GLU A 107 16.03 -10.95 19.33
CA GLU A 107 14.60 -11.25 19.13
C GLU A 107 13.87 -10.15 18.33
N GLU A 108 14.20 -8.87 18.57
CA GLU A 108 13.61 -7.75 17.83
C GLU A 108 13.91 -7.84 16.33
N ALA A 109 15.14 -8.24 15.96
CA ALA A 109 15.54 -8.37 14.56
C ALA A 109 14.94 -9.61 13.89
N GLU A 110 14.72 -10.70 14.62
CA GLU A 110 14.01 -11.88 14.11
C GLU A 110 12.55 -11.53 13.77
N ASN A 111 11.86 -10.83 14.68
CA ASN A 111 10.50 -10.38 14.46
C ASN A 111 10.40 -9.41 13.28
N ASP A 112 11.31 -8.43 13.19
CA ASP A 112 11.35 -7.49 12.06
C ASP A 112 11.71 -8.20 10.74
N LEU A 113 12.59 -9.20 10.76
CA LEU A 113 12.89 -10.03 9.60
C LEU A 113 11.66 -10.80 9.11
N PHE A 114 10.90 -11.41 10.03
CA PHE A 114 9.65 -12.07 9.70
C PHE A 114 8.64 -11.08 9.09
N ASN A 115 8.47 -9.90 9.70
CA ASN A 115 7.62 -8.85 9.18
C ASN A 115 8.05 -8.36 7.78
N CYS A 116 9.35 -8.24 7.52
CA CYS A 116 9.87 -7.92 6.18
C CYS A 116 9.39 -8.94 5.15
N LYS A 117 9.51 -10.24 5.46
CA LYS A 117 9.11 -11.33 4.55
C LYS A 117 7.59 -11.37 4.34
N LEU A 118 6.83 -11.16 5.41
CA LEU A 118 5.37 -11.09 5.36
C LEU A 118 4.90 -9.96 4.45
N LEU A 119 5.45 -8.75 4.63
CA LEU A 119 5.08 -7.59 3.81
C LEU A 119 5.47 -7.77 2.35
N GLN A 120 6.60 -8.44 2.05
CA GLN A 120 6.96 -8.79 0.67
C GLN A 120 5.91 -9.69 0.02
N LEU A 121 5.44 -10.73 0.71
CA LEU A 121 4.39 -11.60 0.18
C LEU A 121 3.08 -10.83 -0.03
N MET A 122 2.74 -9.92 0.89
CA MET A 122 1.55 -9.07 0.74
C MET A 122 1.66 -8.12 -0.46
N GLU A 123 2.85 -7.55 -0.76
CA GLU A 123 3.08 -6.75 -1.98
C GLU A 123 2.93 -7.57 -3.27
N LEU A 124 3.24 -8.87 -3.20
CA LEU A 124 3.02 -9.83 -4.29
C LEU A 124 1.56 -10.29 -4.40
N GLY A 125 0.68 -9.82 -3.51
CA GLY A 125 -0.75 -10.05 -3.54
C GLY A 125 -1.23 -11.25 -2.73
N PHE A 126 -0.38 -11.85 -1.91
CA PHE A 126 -0.79 -12.90 -0.98
C PHE A 126 -1.59 -12.29 0.19
N GLU A 127 -2.59 -13.03 0.68
CA GLU A 127 -3.29 -12.65 1.91
C GLU A 127 -2.34 -12.80 3.12
N GLU A 128 -2.48 -11.92 4.11
CA GLU A 128 -1.67 -11.93 5.34
C GLU A 128 -1.73 -13.30 6.05
N THR A 129 -2.93 -13.85 6.29
CA THR A 129 -3.12 -15.14 6.98
C THR A 129 -2.50 -16.32 6.23
N HIS A 130 -2.46 -16.23 4.90
CA HIS A 130 -1.81 -17.24 4.06
C HIS A 130 -0.30 -17.06 4.06
N SER A 131 0.18 -15.82 3.98
CA SER A 131 1.60 -15.48 4.01
C SER A 131 2.27 -15.92 5.31
N VAL A 132 1.61 -15.76 6.46
CA VAL A 132 2.10 -16.25 7.76
C VAL A 132 2.29 -17.77 7.72
N ARG A 133 1.27 -18.52 7.29
CA ARG A 133 1.35 -20.00 7.17
C ARG A 133 2.43 -20.46 6.18
N LEU A 134 2.63 -19.72 5.10
CA LEU A 134 3.70 -19.98 4.15
C LEU A 134 5.08 -19.72 4.77
N LEU A 135 5.24 -18.69 5.61
CA LEU A 135 6.51 -18.39 6.26
C LEU A 135 6.81 -19.32 7.45
N GLU A 136 5.80 -19.92 8.07
CA GLU A 136 5.97 -21.00 9.05
C GLU A 136 6.52 -22.29 8.39
N SER A 137 6.20 -22.52 7.11
CA SER A 137 6.64 -23.70 6.36
C SER A 137 7.90 -23.46 5.52
N PHE A 138 8.11 -22.24 5.06
CA PHE A 138 9.26 -21.85 4.24
C PHE A 138 10.01 -20.67 4.86
N THR A 139 11.31 -20.85 5.09
CA THR A 139 12.14 -19.84 5.76
C THR A 139 12.45 -18.60 4.90
N THR A 140 12.19 -18.63 3.59
CA THR A 140 12.51 -17.53 2.65
C THR A 140 11.37 -17.24 1.69
N VAL A 141 11.23 -15.97 1.28
CA VAL A 141 10.22 -15.54 0.28
C VAL A 141 10.45 -16.24 -1.06
N GLN A 142 11.70 -16.46 -1.48
CA GLN A 142 12.00 -17.15 -2.73
C GLN A 142 11.55 -18.61 -2.71
N ALA A 143 11.68 -19.31 -1.58
CA ALA A 143 11.21 -20.68 -1.44
C ALA A 143 9.68 -20.76 -1.53
N VAL A 144 8.96 -19.79 -0.94
CA VAL A 144 7.50 -19.67 -1.09
C VAL A 144 7.12 -19.51 -2.55
N LEU A 145 7.78 -18.60 -3.27
CA LEU A 145 7.48 -18.34 -4.68
C LEU A 145 7.81 -19.55 -5.58
N ALA A 146 8.90 -20.26 -5.30
CA ALA A 146 9.26 -21.48 -6.01
C ALA A 146 8.17 -22.56 -5.81
N SER A 147 7.75 -22.78 -4.56
CA SER A 147 6.67 -23.72 -4.21
C SER A 147 5.35 -23.38 -4.91
N CYS A 148 4.94 -22.11 -4.92
CA CYS A 148 3.73 -21.70 -5.66
C CYS A 148 3.87 -21.88 -7.17
N SER A 149 5.07 -21.69 -7.72
CA SER A 149 5.32 -21.87 -9.15
C SER A 149 5.34 -23.34 -9.57
N ASP A 150 5.79 -24.23 -8.68
CA ASP A 150 5.78 -25.67 -8.88
C ASP A 150 4.39 -26.26 -8.65
N ALA A 151 3.62 -25.75 -7.70
CA ALA A 151 2.19 -26.06 -7.54
C ALA A 151 1.34 -25.57 -8.73
N ALA A 152 1.76 -24.51 -9.42
CA ALA A 152 1.13 -24.07 -10.67
C ALA A 152 1.47 -25.00 -11.87
N LYS A 153 2.59 -25.73 -11.81
CA LYS A 153 3.04 -26.67 -12.86
C LYS A 153 2.59 -28.11 -12.61
N ALA A 154 2.57 -28.54 -11.35
CA ALA A 154 2.03 -29.81 -10.90
C ALA A 154 0.60 -29.55 -10.41
N GLY A 155 -0.41 -29.81 -11.25
CA GLY A 155 -1.82 -29.51 -10.96
C GLY A 155 -2.41 -30.25 -9.74
N SER A 156 -1.97 -29.93 -8.53
CA SER A 156 -2.47 -30.45 -7.26
C SER A 156 -3.21 -29.35 -6.50
N GLN A 157 -4.45 -29.66 -6.15
CA GLN A 157 -5.42 -28.82 -5.48
C GLN A 157 -5.05 -28.55 -4.01
N ASP A 158 -5.06 -27.28 -3.60
CA ASP A 158 -5.29 -26.83 -2.22
C ASP A 158 -6.24 -25.61 -2.26
N PRO A 159 -7.31 -25.53 -1.45
CA PRO A 159 -8.57 -24.89 -1.82
C PRO A 159 -8.67 -23.38 -1.51
N SER A 160 -7.55 -22.65 -1.41
CA SER A 160 -7.57 -21.23 -1.01
C SER A 160 -6.87 -20.24 -1.95
N ILE A 161 -6.39 -20.69 -3.12
CA ILE A 161 -5.95 -19.79 -4.20
C ILE A 161 -7.09 -19.62 -5.19
N VAL A 162 -7.99 -18.67 -4.92
CA VAL A 162 -8.93 -18.20 -5.95
C VAL A 162 -8.19 -17.21 -6.84
N GLN A 163 -7.60 -17.72 -7.93
CA GLN A 163 -7.16 -16.89 -9.04
C GLN A 163 -8.36 -16.14 -9.63
N PRO A 164 -8.16 -15.00 -10.34
CA PRO A 164 -9.24 -14.39 -11.12
C PRO A 164 -9.62 -15.35 -12.24
N GLY A 165 -10.62 -16.19 -12.00
CA GLY A 165 -11.01 -17.31 -12.86
C GLY A 165 -11.12 -18.68 -12.16
N SER A 166 -10.71 -18.81 -10.90
CA SER A 166 -10.93 -20.06 -10.15
C SER A 166 -12.41 -20.19 -9.75
N PRO A 167 -13.03 -21.36 -9.93
CA PRO A 167 -14.39 -21.62 -9.48
C PRO A 167 -14.52 -21.38 -7.98
N CYS A 168 -15.35 -20.42 -7.56
CA CYS A 168 -15.73 -20.29 -6.15
C CYS A 168 -17.21 -20.64 -5.96
N PRO A 169 -17.60 -21.17 -4.78
CA PRO A 169 -18.98 -21.60 -4.51
C PRO A 169 -19.97 -20.44 -4.41
N SER A 170 -19.47 -19.22 -4.18
CA SER A 170 -20.26 -18.00 -4.06
C SER A 170 -20.39 -17.28 -5.40
N LEU A 171 -21.60 -16.92 -5.78
CA LEU A 171 -21.90 -16.13 -6.97
C LEU A 171 -22.59 -14.83 -6.58
N TRP A 172 -22.18 -13.74 -7.22
CA TRP A 172 -22.90 -12.48 -7.24
C TRP A 172 -23.84 -12.45 -8.45
N VAL A 173 -25.10 -12.10 -8.21
CA VAL A 173 -26.14 -11.95 -9.22
C VAL A 173 -26.57 -10.49 -9.22
N GLY A 174 -26.29 -9.77 -10.31
CA GLY A 174 -26.68 -8.39 -10.53
C GLY A 174 -27.98 -8.25 -11.33
N ASN A 175 -28.48 -7.01 -11.35
CA ASN A 175 -29.74 -6.62 -12.01
C ASN A 175 -30.96 -7.35 -11.44
N VAL A 176 -30.98 -7.55 -10.12
CA VAL A 176 -32.14 -8.13 -9.42
C VAL A 176 -33.14 -7.02 -9.14
N THR A 177 -34.30 -7.04 -9.81
CA THR A 177 -35.39 -6.07 -9.61
C THR A 177 -36.19 -6.39 -8.33
N THR A 178 -37.04 -5.46 -7.90
CA THR A 178 -37.96 -5.64 -6.75
C THR A 178 -39.01 -6.72 -6.98
N GLU A 179 -39.22 -7.13 -8.24
CA GLU A 179 -40.17 -8.17 -8.64
C GLU A 179 -39.56 -9.59 -8.55
N LEU A 180 -38.22 -9.69 -8.57
CA LEU A 180 -37.53 -10.95 -8.34
C LEU A 180 -37.45 -11.28 -6.85
N THR A 181 -38.18 -12.31 -6.45
CA THR A 181 -38.13 -12.86 -5.08
C THR A 181 -37.04 -13.92 -4.94
N GLU A 182 -36.64 -14.19 -3.70
CA GLU A 182 -35.69 -15.26 -3.37
C GLU A 182 -36.13 -16.62 -3.93
N LYS A 183 -37.44 -16.90 -3.92
CA LYS A 183 -38.00 -18.15 -4.45
C LYS A 183 -37.72 -18.31 -5.95
N HIS A 184 -37.87 -17.26 -6.75
CA HIS A 184 -37.58 -17.30 -8.18
C HIS A 184 -36.10 -17.59 -8.45
N LEU A 185 -35.20 -16.96 -7.70
CA LEU A 185 -33.76 -17.24 -7.81
C LEU A 185 -33.44 -18.67 -7.33
N ARG A 186 -34.11 -19.16 -6.28
CA ARG A 186 -33.90 -20.52 -5.78
C ARG A 186 -34.31 -21.57 -6.81
N ASP A 187 -35.47 -21.40 -7.44
CA ASP A 187 -35.96 -22.34 -8.45
C ASP A 187 -35.07 -22.36 -9.69
N LEU A 188 -34.54 -21.20 -10.09
CA LEU A 188 -33.62 -21.07 -11.22
C LEU A 188 -32.25 -21.71 -10.94
N PHE A 189 -31.64 -21.39 -9.79
CA PHE A 189 -30.29 -21.83 -9.46
C PHE A 189 -30.24 -23.29 -8.97
N LYS A 190 -31.33 -23.84 -8.44
CA LYS A 190 -31.42 -25.23 -7.93
C LYS A 190 -31.24 -26.27 -9.05
N ILE A 191 -31.57 -25.91 -10.30
CA ILE A 191 -31.37 -26.77 -11.48
C ILE A 191 -29.88 -27.10 -11.68
N TYR A 192 -28.99 -26.22 -11.23
CA TYR A 192 -27.55 -26.33 -11.47
C TYR A 192 -26.75 -26.86 -10.27
N GLY A 193 -27.38 -26.97 -9.09
CA GLY A 193 -26.76 -27.55 -7.90
C GLY A 193 -27.52 -27.31 -6.61
N GLU A 194 -27.01 -27.92 -5.53
CA GLU A 194 -27.55 -27.73 -4.19
C GLU A 194 -27.10 -26.36 -3.65
N ILE A 195 -28.10 -25.52 -3.33
CA ILE A 195 -27.90 -24.16 -2.82
C ILE A 195 -27.86 -24.21 -1.29
N GLU A 196 -26.78 -23.68 -0.72
CA GLU A 196 -26.57 -23.57 0.71
C GLU A 196 -27.27 -22.32 1.28
N SER A 197 -27.13 -21.18 0.61
CA SER A 197 -27.80 -19.95 1.01
C SER A 197 -28.05 -19.00 -0.16
N ILE A 198 -29.13 -18.23 -0.07
CA ILE A 198 -29.43 -17.11 -0.96
C ILE A 198 -29.67 -15.88 -0.10
N ARG A 199 -29.06 -14.76 -0.48
CA ARG A 199 -29.31 -13.47 0.14
C ARG A 199 -29.62 -12.44 -0.93
N VAL A 200 -30.85 -11.94 -0.94
CA VAL A 200 -31.27 -10.90 -1.88
C VAL A 200 -31.15 -9.53 -1.20
N LEU A 201 -30.54 -8.56 -1.90
CA LEU A 201 -30.46 -7.17 -1.48
C LEU A 201 -31.11 -6.28 -2.56
N HIS A 202 -32.42 -6.07 -2.43
CA HIS A 202 -33.17 -5.23 -3.36
C HIS A 202 -32.68 -3.78 -3.41
N GLU A 203 -32.20 -3.24 -2.28
CA GLU A 203 -31.62 -1.88 -2.21
C GLU A 203 -30.36 -1.70 -3.08
N ARG A 204 -29.65 -2.78 -3.37
CA ARG A 204 -28.41 -2.77 -4.18
C ARG A 204 -28.58 -3.50 -5.50
N PHE A 205 -29.83 -3.82 -5.89
CA PHE A 205 -30.18 -4.55 -7.10
C PHE A 205 -29.34 -5.81 -7.35
N CYS A 206 -28.99 -6.52 -6.27
CA CYS A 206 -28.16 -7.72 -6.37
C CYS A 206 -28.51 -8.79 -5.35
N ALA A 207 -28.08 -10.01 -5.63
CA ALA A 207 -28.21 -11.15 -4.74
C ALA A 207 -26.90 -11.93 -4.68
N PHE A 208 -26.69 -12.63 -3.57
CA PHE A 208 -25.59 -13.56 -3.38
C PHE A 208 -26.16 -14.97 -3.28
N VAL A 209 -25.65 -15.88 -4.11
CA VAL A 209 -26.05 -17.28 -4.13
C VAL A 209 -24.83 -18.14 -3.81
N ASN A 210 -24.89 -18.91 -2.73
CA ASN A 210 -23.84 -19.83 -2.33
C ASN A 210 -24.25 -21.26 -2.62
N PHE A 211 -23.43 -21.96 -3.39
CA PHE A 211 -23.58 -23.38 -3.65
C PHE A 211 -22.73 -24.20 -2.69
N ARG A 212 -23.15 -25.43 -2.43
CA ARG A 212 -22.37 -26.39 -1.66
C ARG A 212 -21.01 -26.70 -2.29
N ASN A 213 -20.92 -26.63 -3.63
CA ASN A 213 -19.71 -26.94 -4.40
C ASN A 213 -19.38 -25.84 -5.42
N ALA A 214 -18.09 -25.51 -5.56
CA ALA A 214 -17.58 -24.55 -6.54
C ALA A 214 -17.85 -24.93 -8.01
N ASN A 215 -17.83 -26.22 -8.32
CA ASN A 215 -18.12 -26.73 -9.68
C ASN A 215 -19.59 -26.50 -10.08
N MET A 216 -20.52 -26.53 -9.11
CA MET A 216 -21.94 -26.24 -9.35
C MET A 216 -22.13 -24.74 -9.64
N ALA A 217 -21.45 -23.90 -8.86
CA ALA A 217 -21.45 -22.45 -9.07
C ALA A 217 -20.88 -22.06 -10.44
N ALA A 218 -19.79 -22.70 -10.90
CA ALA A 218 -19.24 -22.46 -12.24
C ALA A 218 -20.24 -22.78 -13.36
N ARG A 219 -20.91 -23.94 -13.28
CA ARG A 219 -21.94 -24.35 -14.26
C ARG A 219 -23.14 -23.41 -14.26
N ALA A 220 -23.57 -22.97 -13.07
CA ALA A 220 -24.66 -22.01 -12.93
C ALA A 220 -24.27 -20.65 -13.54
N MET A 221 -23.06 -20.16 -13.28
CA MET A 221 -22.56 -18.91 -13.84
C MET A 221 -22.50 -18.95 -15.37
N GLU A 222 -21.93 -20.00 -15.97
CA GLU A 222 -21.79 -20.10 -17.43
C GLU A 222 -23.15 -20.07 -18.15
N LYS A 223 -24.17 -20.74 -17.59
CA LYS A 223 -25.49 -20.87 -18.22
C LYS A 223 -26.48 -19.76 -17.85
N LEU A 224 -26.36 -19.16 -16.66
CA LEU A 224 -27.28 -18.14 -16.17
C LEU A 224 -26.76 -16.71 -16.34
N ASN A 225 -25.47 -16.52 -16.63
CA ASN A 225 -24.96 -15.20 -16.94
C ASN A 225 -25.52 -14.71 -18.28
N GLY A 226 -26.28 -13.61 -18.24
CA GLY A 226 -26.97 -13.10 -19.41
C GLY A 226 -28.36 -13.68 -19.65
N HIS A 227 -28.89 -14.50 -18.73
CA HIS A 227 -30.25 -15.05 -18.80
C HIS A 227 -31.28 -13.94 -18.61
N CYS A 228 -32.30 -13.90 -19.49
CA CYS A 228 -33.36 -12.90 -19.45
C CYS A 228 -34.54 -13.40 -18.64
N ILE A 229 -34.98 -12.61 -17.67
CA ILE A 229 -36.24 -12.81 -16.93
C ILE A 229 -37.01 -11.51 -17.03
N GLU A 230 -38.22 -11.56 -17.60
CA GLU A 230 -39.18 -10.45 -17.64
C GLU A 230 -38.54 -9.10 -18.05
N ASN A 231 -37.83 -9.10 -19.19
CA ASN A 231 -37.09 -7.96 -19.76
C ASN A 231 -35.83 -7.51 -19.01
N THR A 232 -35.41 -8.19 -17.95
CA THR A 232 -34.16 -7.91 -17.23
C THR A 232 -33.13 -9.00 -17.47
N ARG A 233 -31.90 -8.60 -17.80
CA ARG A 233 -30.79 -9.51 -18.04
C ARG A 233 -29.96 -9.68 -16.76
N LEU A 234 -29.96 -10.88 -16.19
CA LEU A 234 -29.19 -11.19 -15.00
C LEU A 234 -27.69 -11.20 -15.32
N VAL A 235 -26.88 -10.64 -14.42
CA VAL A 235 -25.41 -10.66 -14.52
C VAL A 235 -24.88 -11.54 -13.42
N VAL A 236 -24.34 -12.71 -13.76
CA VAL A 236 -23.80 -13.64 -12.76
C VAL A 236 -22.28 -13.63 -12.85
N ARG A 237 -21.60 -13.31 -11.74
CA ARG A 237 -20.14 -13.22 -11.66
C ARG A 237 -19.63 -13.73 -10.34
N TYR A 238 -18.35 -14.10 -10.28
CA TYR A 238 -17.69 -14.30 -9.00
C TYR A 238 -17.59 -12.96 -8.24
N PRO A 239 -17.74 -12.97 -6.89
CA PRO A 239 -17.58 -11.79 -6.07
C PRO A 239 -16.14 -11.27 -6.14
N ASP A 240 -15.89 -10.35 -7.06
CA ASP A 240 -14.57 -9.76 -7.23
C ASP A 240 -14.33 -8.75 -6.09
N ARG A 241 -13.44 -9.06 -5.13
CA ARG A 241 -12.97 -8.08 -4.12
C ARG A 241 -11.95 -7.11 -4.74
N ARG A 242 -12.26 -6.53 -5.91
CA ARG A 242 -11.51 -5.41 -6.51
C ARG A 242 -12.38 -4.18 -6.65
N ALA A 243 -12.69 -3.59 -5.51
CA ALA A 243 -13.09 -2.19 -5.40
C ALA A 243 -12.11 -1.43 -4.50
N GLN A 244 -10.81 -1.48 -4.82
CA GLN A 244 -9.85 -0.45 -4.41
C GLN A 244 -8.97 -0.08 -5.62
N ARG A 245 -9.26 1.12 -6.15
CA ARG A 245 -8.42 1.99 -6.98
C ARG A 245 -7.24 1.33 -7.70
N ILE A 246 -7.45 0.93 -8.95
CA ILE A 246 -6.38 0.81 -9.93
C ILE A 246 -5.88 2.22 -10.24
N LEU A 247 -4.70 2.58 -9.72
CA LEU A 247 -3.89 3.65 -10.30
C LEU A 247 -3.18 3.06 -11.53
N PRO A 248 -3.27 3.68 -12.72
CA PRO A 248 -2.57 3.16 -13.90
C PRO A 248 -1.06 3.38 -13.76
N VAL A 249 -0.30 2.28 -13.73
CA VAL A 249 1.15 2.24 -13.91
C VAL A 249 1.48 2.47 -15.39
N PRO A 250 2.38 3.40 -15.77
CA PRO A 250 2.79 3.57 -17.17
C PRO A 250 3.74 2.45 -17.62
N LEU A 251 3.43 1.86 -18.77
CA LEU A 251 4.28 0.90 -19.48
C LEU A 251 5.58 1.54 -19.98
N LYS A 252 6.67 0.77 -19.90
CA LYS A 252 8.02 1.12 -20.37
C LYS A 252 8.08 1.26 -21.90
N SER A 253 9.05 2.08 -22.28
CA SER A 253 9.45 2.63 -23.58
C SER A 253 9.90 1.66 -24.68
N VAL A 254 9.65 2.06 -25.93
CA VAL A 254 10.46 1.74 -27.12
C VAL A 254 10.73 3.07 -27.87
N PRO A 255 11.92 3.28 -28.48
CA PRO A 255 12.43 4.62 -28.79
C PRO A 255 12.19 5.03 -30.25
N VAL A 256 11.81 6.28 -30.50
CA VAL A 256 12.10 6.98 -31.76
C VAL A 256 12.31 8.48 -31.51
N SER A 257 13.55 8.88 -31.79
CA SER A 257 14.06 10.13 -32.35
C SER A 257 13.19 11.40 -32.41
N GLN A 258 13.83 12.48 -31.93
CA GLN A 258 13.87 13.85 -32.46
C GLN A 258 12.81 14.90 -32.05
N GLN A 259 13.35 15.89 -31.33
CA GLN A 259 13.05 17.34 -31.33
C GLN A 259 12.30 17.96 -30.13
N ALA A 260 13.08 18.77 -29.41
CA ALA A 260 12.80 20.11 -28.85
C ALA A 260 11.83 20.28 -27.65
N GLY A 261 12.47 20.49 -26.47
CA GLY A 261 12.15 21.38 -25.34
C GLY A 261 10.74 21.91 -25.06
N ALA A 262 10.25 21.73 -23.81
CA ALA A 262 9.88 22.82 -22.87
C ALA A 262 9.06 22.34 -21.65
N ALA A 263 9.43 22.86 -20.48
CA ALA A 263 8.67 23.25 -19.29
C ALA A 263 7.40 22.48 -18.80
N VAL A 264 7.46 22.13 -17.50
CA VAL A 264 6.37 21.74 -16.59
C VAL A 264 5.19 22.72 -16.61
N GLY A 265 3.94 22.22 -16.73
CA GLY A 265 2.72 23.04 -16.62
C GLY A 265 1.65 22.42 -15.70
N PRO A 266 0.81 23.22 -14.99
CA PRO A 266 0.05 22.79 -13.82
C PRO A 266 -1.41 22.38 -14.11
N ARG A 267 -1.97 21.60 -13.16
CA ARG A 267 -3.35 21.12 -13.10
C ARG A 267 -4.39 22.24 -13.30
N ARG A 268 -5.19 22.16 -14.37
CA ARG A 268 -6.35 23.05 -14.56
C ARG A 268 -7.53 22.55 -13.73
N ARG A 269 -7.95 23.34 -12.73
CA ARG A 269 -9.26 23.17 -12.07
C ARG A 269 -10.34 23.85 -12.91
N GLY A 270 -11.48 23.18 -13.04
CA GLY A 270 -12.62 23.60 -13.87
C GLY A 270 -13.35 24.84 -13.34
N PRO A 271 -14.33 25.35 -14.12
CA PRO A 271 -15.11 26.53 -13.77
C PRO A 271 -15.92 26.30 -12.49
N VAL A 272 -16.07 27.36 -11.68
CA VAL A 272 -16.98 27.39 -10.54
C VAL A 272 -18.24 28.11 -11.00
N ASN A 273 -19.42 27.60 -10.67
CA ASN A 273 -20.71 28.23 -10.99
C ASN A 273 -20.89 28.57 -12.49
N GLY A 274 -20.68 27.58 -13.35
CA GLY A 274 -21.17 27.60 -14.73
C GLY A 274 -20.35 28.40 -15.75
N ASP A 275 -19.40 29.25 -15.35
CA ASP A 275 -18.35 29.83 -16.24
C ASP A 275 -17.34 30.76 -15.51
N GLU A 276 -17.35 30.80 -14.17
CA GLU A 276 -16.49 31.70 -13.40
C GLU A 276 -15.09 31.13 -13.19
N CYS A 277 -14.07 31.98 -13.25
CA CYS A 277 -12.68 31.58 -13.06
C CYS A 277 -12.39 31.18 -11.61
N TYR A 278 -12.08 29.90 -11.40
CA TYR A 278 -11.65 29.38 -10.09
C TYR A 278 -10.50 30.18 -9.49
N PHE A 279 -9.46 30.47 -10.28
CA PHE A 279 -8.25 31.15 -9.79
C PHE A 279 -8.50 32.61 -9.44
N TRP A 280 -9.49 33.26 -10.06
CA TRP A 280 -9.92 34.62 -9.71
C TRP A 280 -10.53 34.68 -8.30
N ARG A 281 -11.27 33.64 -7.91
CA ARG A 281 -11.90 33.53 -6.58
C ARG A 281 -10.91 33.14 -5.47
N THR A 282 -9.84 32.40 -5.78
CA THR A 282 -8.92 31.87 -4.75
C THR A 282 -7.62 32.65 -4.59
N THR A 283 -6.84 32.78 -5.66
CA THR A 283 -5.40 33.14 -5.58
C THR A 283 -5.01 34.28 -6.52
N GLY A 284 -5.95 34.81 -7.31
CA GLY A 284 -5.68 35.72 -8.41
C GLY A 284 -5.40 34.95 -9.71
N CYS A 285 -6.09 35.32 -10.78
CA CYS A 285 -5.90 34.71 -12.09
C CYS A 285 -4.67 35.30 -12.79
N HIS A 286 -3.68 34.46 -13.09
CA HIS A 286 -2.45 34.88 -13.78
C HIS A 286 -2.68 35.36 -15.22
N PHE A 287 -3.78 34.93 -15.85
CA PHE A 287 -4.08 35.25 -17.26
C PHE A 287 -4.77 36.60 -17.44
N GLY A 288 -5.16 37.30 -16.36
CA GLY A 288 -5.80 38.61 -16.42
C GLY A 288 -6.97 38.64 -17.40
N ASP A 289 -7.02 39.64 -18.27
CA ASP A 289 -8.10 39.84 -19.25
C ASP A 289 -8.11 38.80 -20.39
N LYS A 290 -7.08 37.95 -20.49
CA LYS A 290 -6.99 36.85 -21.45
C LYS A 290 -7.48 35.52 -20.87
N CYS A 291 -8.16 35.54 -19.72
CA CYS A 291 -8.68 34.33 -19.11
C CYS A 291 -9.84 33.74 -19.91
N ARG A 292 -9.85 32.41 -20.04
CA ARG A 292 -10.94 31.64 -20.69
C ARG A 292 -12.26 31.67 -19.90
N TYR A 293 -12.20 31.99 -18.61
CA TYR A 293 -13.35 31.99 -17.70
C TYR A 293 -13.65 33.42 -17.23
N LYS A 294 -14.91 33.70 -16.89
CA LYS A 294 -15.35 35.05 -16.52
C LYS A 294 -14.74 35.48 -15.18
N HIS A 295 -14.24 36.71 -15.13
CA HIS A 295 -13.79 37.39 -13.90
C HIS A 295 -14.91 38.32 -13.43
N ILE A 296 -15.63 37.92 -12.38
CA ILE A 296 -16.66 38.76 -11.75
C ILE A 296 -15.96 39.61 -10.67
N PRO A 297 -15.93 40.95 -10.77
CA PRO A 297 -15.20 41.81 -9.84
C PRO A 297 -15.54 41.55 -8.36
N ASP A 298 -16.82 41.33 -8.06
CA ASP A 298 -17.35 41.15 -6.69
C ASP A 298 -16.95 39.83 -6.02
N GLN A 299 -16.36 38.90 -6.78
CA GLN A 299 -16.02 37.55 -6.33
C GLN A 299 -14.50 37.34 -6.20
N LYS A 300 -13.70 38.39 -6.44
CA LYS A 300 -12.24 38.32 -6.38
C LYS A 300 -11.78 37.96 -4.96
N GLY A 301 -11.07 36.84 -4.82
CA GLY A 301 -10.47 36.43 -3.54
C GLY A 301 -11.44 35.92 -2.46
N LYS A 302 -12.73 35.72 -2.75
CA LYS A 302 -13.71 35.24 -1.75
C LYS A 302 -13.40 33.85 -1.19
N ASP A 303 -12.77 32.98 -1.97
CA ASP A 303 -12.46 31.60 -1.58
C ASP A 303 -10.99 31.44 -1.16
N ARG A 304 -10.32 32.54 -0.78
CA ARG A 304 -8.92 32.51 -0.35
C ARG A 304 -8.80 31.79 0.99
N LYS A 305 -8.02 30.71 1.03
CA LYS A 305 -7.80 29.95 2.26
C LYS A 305 -6.70 30.58 3.13
N PRO A 306 -6.82 30.60 4.47
CA PRO A 306 -5.88 31.30 5.36
C PRO A 306 -4.40 30.89 5.26
N TRP A 307 -4.10 29.70 4.75
CA TRP A 307 -2.75 29.14 4.64
C TRP A 307 -2.13 29.25 3.23
N GLN A 308 -2.82 29.89 2.29
CA GLN A 308 -2.26 30.17 0.97
C GLN A 308 -1.69 31.60 0.96
N PRO A 309 -0.40 31.78 0.58
CA PRO A 309 0.27 33.08 0.63
C PRO A 309 -0.38 34.17 -0.23
#